data_AF-A0A481SQ44-F1
#
_entry.id   AF-A0A481SQ44-F1
#
_cell.length_a   1.000
_cell.length_b   1.000
_cell.length_c   1.000
_cell.angle_alpha   90.00
_cell.angle_beta   90.00
_cell.angle_gamma   90.00
#
_symmetry.space_group_name_H-M   'P 1'
#
loop_
_entity.id
_entity.type
_entity.pdbx_description
1 polymer ?
#
loop_
_entity_poly.entity_id
_entity_poly.type
_entity_poly.pdbx_seq_one_letter_code
_entity_poly.pdbx_strand_id
1 'polypeptide(L)'
;MAKNVAAALLVLWVFAEVVSVQGGHRSVIDSTRGRVSSRSRRGVSKRSAPGSQDTCTAEFSSIPGHTMCMIDNSRVTNSGVSSEEREQIVQQHNNARRNVEPPATDLTVLVWNEKLAEVAEKWAKQCQFGHDNEKSVPGLKVRVGQNVAVGQDSWQKAIQGWHDEVKLYTFGTDPDSYLGVDGWMKIAHYTQMVQKSTHLVGCGFAFCKEDYYGKYYVCNYAAQQTDLDYPYTKGERCSVCPKTCHDGLCDCGGLICQNRGTLDMNTCTCKCPGLYKGVDCGELIPEAATCGGKVCENGGQLDVNTCNCNCQSPFTGDVCQNKAATCGGKVCENGGQLDVNTCNCNCQSPFTGDNCQNTLAACPGRVCEYEGQLGADPCSCVCKSEYAQDICQNTTCPQRDGDRCPAYSHKHCTQYASVPKLCPFKCQICRK
;
A
#
# COMPACT_ATOMS: atom_id res chain seq x y z
N MET A 1 -44.75 4.07 28.20
CA MET A 1 -43.27 4.14 28.30
C MET A 1 -42.76 2.74 28.58
N ALA A 2 -41.62 2.35 27.97
CA ALA A 2 -40.99 1.02 28.01
C ALA A 2 -41.60 -0.10 27.14
N LYS A 3 -41.61 0.09 25.81
CA LYS A 3 -41.53 -0.99 24.80
C LYS A 3 -40.93 -0.39 23.52
N ASN A 4 -39.61 -0.21 23.43
CA ASN A 4 -38.93 0.17 22.16
C ASN A 4 -37.39 0.08 22.21
N VAL A 5 -36.81 -0.85 22.99
CA VAL A 5 -35.32 -0.98 23.06
C VAL A 5 -34.82 -2.36 22.60
N ALA A 6 -35.70 -3.31 22.25
CA ALA A 6 -35.29 -4.68 21.93
C ALA A 6 -34.87 -4.93 20.47
N ALA A 7 -35.08 -4.00 19.53
CA ALA A 7 -34.78 -4.22 18.10
C ALA A 7 -33.36 -3.79 17.68
N ALA A 8 -32.64 -3.05 18.51
CA ALA A 8 -31.28 -2.57 18.21
C ALA A 8 -30.15 -3.48 18.76
N LEU A 9 -30.50 -4.53 19.53
CA LEU A 9 -29.53 -5.38 20.24
C LEU A 9 -29.28 -6.74 19.55
N LEU A 10 -30.07 -7.13 18.56
CA LEU A 10 -29.90 -8.43 17.88
C LEU A 10 -28.79 -8.46 16.81
N VAL A 11 -28.25 -7.30 16.39
CA VAL A 11 -27.13 -7.23 15.43
C VAL A 11 -25.77 -7.37 16.14
N LEU A 12 -25.72 -7.21 17.47
CA LEU A 12 -24.48 -7.22 18.26
C LEU A 12 -24.14 -8.60 18.89
N TRP A 13 -25.00 -9.61 18.76
CA TRP A 13 -24.84 -10.89 19.48
C TRP A 13 -24.39 -12.09 18.63
N VAL A 14 -24.09 -11.93 17.33
CA VAL A 14 -23.63 -13.05 16.48
C VAL A 14 -22.10 -13.07 16.28
N PHE A 15 -21.35 -12.09 16.78
CA PHE A 15 -19.90 -11.99 16.53
C PHE A 15 -18.99 -12.57 17.61
N ALA A 16 -19.52 -13.30 18.60
CA ALA A 16 -18.71 -13.84 19.70
C ALA A 16 -18.92 -15.36 19.86
N GLU A 17 -18.64 -16.16 18.83
CA GLU A 17 -18.29 -17.60 19.00
C GLU A 17 -17.83 -18.27 17.70
N VAL A 18 -16.67 -17.89 17.14
CA VAL A 18 -15.83 -18.85 16.37
C VAL A 18 -14.35 -18.43 16.48
N VAL A 19 -13.75 -18.68 17.64
CA VAL A 19 -12.28 -18.80 17.76
C VAL A 19 -11.98 -20.22 18.20
N SER A 20 -11.02 -20.83 17.49
CA SER A 20 -10.30 -22.06 17.84
C SER A 20 -10.91 -23.38 17.38
N VAL A 21 -10.49 -23.86 16.20
CA VAL A 21 -9.89 -25.20 16.05
C VAL A 21 -8.81 -25.13 14.96
N GLN A 22 -7.55 -24.88 15.35
CA GLN A 22 -6.40 -25.27 14.54
C GLN A 22 -6.15 -26.77 14.76
N GLY A 23 -6.58 -27.58 13.79
CA GLY A 23 -6.26 -29.01 13.71
C GLY A 23 -5.16 -29.21 12.67
N GLY A 24 -3.92 -29.38 13.13
CA GLY A 24 -2.79 -29.73 12.27
C GLY A 24 -2.94 -31.14 11.69
N HIS A 25 -2.77 -31.27 10.39
CA HIS A 25 -2.46 -32.54 9.75
C HIS A 25 -1.07 -32.48 9.11
N ARG A 26 -0.13 -33.19 9.75
CA ARG A 26 1.13 -33.63 9.16
C ARG A 26 0.82 -34.56 7.98
N SER A 27 1.28 -34.21 6.79
CA SER A 27 1.41 -35.17 5.69
C SER A 27 2.88 -35.56 5.55
N VAL A 28 3.11 -36.85 5.76
CA VAL A 28 4.37 -37.56 5.65
C VAL A 28 4.86 -37.51 4.20
N ILE A 29 6.15 -37.22 4.05
CA ILE A 29 6.91 -37.34 2.81
C ILE A 29 7.06 -38.82 2.49
N ASP A 30 6.52 -39.29 1.36
CA ASP A 30 6.96 -40.54 0.76
C ASP A 30 7.51 -40.28 -0.64
N SER A 31 8.73 -40.79 -0.84
CA SER A 31 9.60 -40.61 -1.98
C SER A 31 9.54 -41.87 -2.82
N THR A 32 8.96 -41.80 -4.01
CA THR A 32 9.33 -42.72 -5.09
C THR A 32 9.35 -42.03 -6.45
N ARG A 33 10.52 -42.10 -7.08
CA ARG A 33 10.84 -41.65 -8.45
C ARG A 33 10.12 -42.53 -9.48
N GLY A 34 9.71 -41.94 -10.60
CA GLY A 34 9.25 -42.74 -11.75
C GLY A 34 8.87 -41.99 -13.03
N ARG A 35 9.89 -41.57 -13.79
CA ARG A 35 9.96 -41.53 -15.27
C ARG A 35 9.02 -40.60 -16.07
N VAL A 36 9.64 -39.59 -16.66
CA VAL A 36 9.14 -38.74 -17.76
C VAL A 36 9.01 -39.55 -19.06
N SER A 37 7.87 -39.45 -19.73
CA SER A 37 7.69 -39.84 -21.14
C SER A 37 6.84 -38.80 -21.86
N SER A 38 7.41 -38.20 -22.89
CA SER A 38 6.84 -37.16 -23.73
C SER A 38 5.91 -37.76 -24.78
N ARG A 39 4.63 -37.36 -24.77
CA ARG A 39 3.73 -37.53 -25.93
C ARG A 39 2.86 -36.29 -26.17
N SER A 40 3.00 -35.78 -27.38
CA SER A 40 2.22 -34.79 -28.13
C SER A 40 0.80 -34.49 -27.61
N ARG A 41 0.55 -33.23 -27.24
CA ARG A 41 -0.79 -32.70 -26.92
C ARG A 41 -1.63 -32.56 -28.21
N ARG A 42 -2.56 -33.50 -28.43
CA ARG A 42 -3.75 -33.25 -29.26
C ARG A 42 -4.88 -32.79 -28.33
N GLY A 43 -5.61 -31.77 -28.76
CA GLY A 43 -6.66 -31.10 -27.98
C GLY A 43 -7.68 -32.08 -27.40
N VAL A 44 -7.83 -32.02 -26.08
CA VAL A 44 -8.89 -32.73 -25.36
C VAL A 44 -10.06 -31.75 -25.23
N SER A 45 -11.07 -31.95 -26.07
CA SER A 45 -12.42 -31.45 -25.82
C SER A 45 -12.89 -32.06 -24.49
N LYS A 46 -13.00 -31.24 -23.44
CA LYS A 46 -13.61 -31.67 -22.17
C LYS A 46 -15.06 -32.05 -22.47
N ARG A 47 -15.39 -33.34 -22.34
CA ARG A 47 -16.79 -33.79 -22.30
C ARG A 47 -17.32 -33.48 -20.92
N SER A 48 -18.37 -32.66 -20.87
CA SER A 48 -19.18 -32.39 -19.68
C SER A 48 -19.78 -33.69 -19.14
N ALA A 49 -19.80 -33.86 -17.82
CA ALA A 49 -20.49 -34.97 -17.19
C ALA A 49 -22.01 -34.86 -17.46
N PRO A 50 -22.76 -35.99 -17.57
CA PRO A 50 -24.19 -35.93 -17.83
C PRO A 50 -24.91 -35.44 -16.57
N GLY A 51 -25.46 -34.22 -16.62
CA GLY A 51 -26.34 -33.67 -15.57
C GLY A 51 -25.96 -32.30 -15.00
N SER A 52 -24.81 -31.70 -15.34
CA SER A 52 -24.55 -30.30 -14.98
C SER A 52 -25.26 -29.39 -15.97
N GLN A 53 -26.41 -28.80 -15.59
CA GLN A 53 -26.88 -27.61 -16.28
C GLN A 53 -25.81 -26.54 -16.11
N ASP A 54 -25.03 -26.32 -17.16
CA ASP A 54 -24.07 -25.23 -17.20
C ASP A 54 -24.88 -23.93 -17.22
N THR A 55 -25.02 -23.29 -16.06
CA THR A 55 -25.73 -22.01 -15.94
C THR A 55 -24.81 -20.83 -16.28
N CYS A 56 -23.55 -21.10 -16.59
CA CYS A 56 -22.57 -20.08 -16.87
C CYS A 56 -22.75 -19.55 -18.29
N THR A 57 -22.97 -18.24 -18.42
CA THR A 57 -22.97 -17.63 -19.75
C THR A 57 -21.54 -17.61 -20.31
N ALA A 58 -21.42 -17.63 -21.64
CA ALA A 58 -20.14 -17.69 -22.32
C ALA A 58 -19.17 -16.58 -21.88
N GLU A 59 -19.70 -15.39 -21.57
CA GLU A 59 -18.96 -14.22 -21.08
C GLU A 59 -18.18 -14.47 -19.78
N PHE A 60 -18.73 -15.26 -18.84
CA PHE A 60 -18.09 -15.54 -17.56
C PHE A 60 -17.38 -16.89 -17.52
N SER A 61 -17.62 -17.75 -18.53
CA SER A 61 -17.11 -19.12 -18.60
C SER A 61 -15.58 -19.25 -18.56
N SER A 62 -14.87 -18.19 -18.95
CA SER A 62 -13.41 -18.12 -18.91
C SER A 62 -12.82 -17.76 -17.54
N ILE A 63 -13.65 -17.39 -16.56
CA ILE A 63 -13.23 -16.98 -15.22
C ILE A 63 -13.44 -18.15 -14.25
N PRO A 64 -12.37 -18.79 -13.73
CA PRO A 64 -12.50 -19.95 -12.86
C PRO A 64 -13.27 -19.62 -11.57
N GLY A 65 -14.26 -20.44 -11.22
CA GLY A 65 -15.00 -20.31 -9.96
C GLY A 65 -15.94 -19.10 -9.89
N HIS A 66 -16.23 -18.46 -11.03
CA HIS A 66 -17.06 -17.27 -11.08
C HIS A 66 -18.50 -17.52 -10.58
N THR A 67 -19.08 -16.56 -9.85
CA THR A 67 -20.44 -16.62 -9.29
C THR A 67 -21.49 -17.02 -10.35
N MET A 68 -21.38 -16.46 -11.55
CA MET A 68 -22.27 -16.80 -12.70
C MET A 68 -22.27 -18.27 -13.11
N CYS A 69 -21.25 -19.04 -12.75
CA CYS A 69 -21.18 -20.47 -13.03
C CYS A 69 -21.77 -21.36 -11.91
N MET A 70 -22.24 -20.78 -10.80
CA MET A 70 -22.83 -21.54 -9.69
C MET A 70 -24.24 -22.02 -10.03
N ILE A 71 -24.62 -23.19 -9.51
CA ILE A 71 -25.99 -23.70 -9.65
C ILE A 71 -26.87 -23.01 -8.61
N ASP A 72 -28.02 -22.49 -9.02
CA ASP A 72 -28.95 -21.80 -8.11
C ASP A 72 -29.47 -22.75 -7.04
N ASN A 73 -29.63 -22.26 -5.81
CA ASN A 73 -30.11 -23.07 -4.70
C ASN A 73 -31.60 -23.39 -4.89
N SER A 74 -31.99 -24.66 -4.77
CA SER A 74 -33.38 -25.10 -4.92
C SER A 74 -34.34 -24.52 -3.88
N ARG A 75 -33.83 -23.90 -2.81
CA ARG A 75 -34.61 -23.18 -1.77
C ARG A 75 -35.08 -21.80 -2.21
N VAL A 76 -34.59 -21.27 -3.33
CA VAL A 76 -35.03 -19.97 -3.86
C VAL A 76 -36.49 -20.09 -4.31
N THR A 77 -37.35 -19.24 -3.75
CA THR A 77 -38.80 -19.22 -4.06
C THR A 77 -39.25 -17.91 -4.69
N ASN A 78 -38.48 -16.84 -4.53
CA ASN A 78 -38.64 -15.57 -5.23
C ASN A 78 -37.26 -14.96 -5.46
N SER A 79 -37.06 -14.24 -6.56
CA SER A 79 -35.80 -13.53 -6.87
C SER A 79 -36.07 -12.47 -7.91
N GLY A 80 -35.13 -11.54 -8.07
CA GLY A 80 -35.29 -10.43 -9.00
C GLY A 80 -35.37 -9.09 -8.29
N VAL A 81 -35.01 -8.05 -9.02
CA VAL A 81 -35.19 -6.65 -8.61
C VAL A 81 -36.08 -5.99 -9.66
N SER A 82 -37.23 -5.44 -9.26
CA SER A 82 -38.14 -4.75 -10.18
C SER A 82 -37.56 -3.43 -10.67
N SER A 83 -38.16 -2.85 -11.72
CA SER A 83 -37.75 -1.52 -12.21
C SER A 83 -37.92 -0.43 -11.14
N GLU A 84 -39.01 -0.50 -10.38
CA GLU A 84 -39.29 0.41 -9.26
C GLU A 84 -38.28 0.23 -8.12
N GLU A 85 -37.93 -1.02 -7.79
CA GLU A 85 -36.91 -1.32 -6.79
C GLU A 85 -35.54 -0.82 -7.23
N ARG A 86 -35.17 -1.01 -8.51
CA ARG A 86 -33.94 -0.46 -9.09
C ARG A 86 -33.86 1.06 -8.92
N GLU A 87 -34.93 1.78 -9.26
CA GLU A 87 -35.00 3.23 -9.10
C GLU A 87 -34.84 3.62 -7.63
N GLN A 88 -35.57 2.95 -6.72
CA GLN A 88 -35.47 3.16 -5.28
C GLN A 88 -34.05 2.90 -4.74
N ILE A 89 -33.39 1.85 -5.23
CA ILE A 89 -32.02 1.49 -4.82
C ILE A 89 -31.07 2.62 -5.22
N VAL A 90 -31.06 3.01 -6.49
CA VAL A 90 -30.18 4.08 -7.01
C VAL A 90 -30.46 5.40 -6.30
N GLN A 91 -31.74 5.74 -6.07
CA GLN A 91 -32.12 6.96 -5.39
C GLN A 91 -31.60 7.01 -3.95
N GLN A 92 -31.73 5.93 -3.17
CA GLN A 92 -31.24 5.90 -1.79
C GLN A 92 -29.72 6.02 -1.72
N HIS A 93 -28.98 5.35 -2.61
CA HIS A 93 -27.53 5.50 -2.69
C HIS A 93 -27.12 6.93 -3.01
N ASN A 94 -27.76 7.54 -4.01
CA ASN A 94 -27.44 8.92 -4.39
C ASN A 94 -27.86 9.93 -3.33
N ASN A 95 -28.95 9.68 -2.58
CA ASN A 95 -29.32 10.49 -1.43
C ASN A 95 -28.28 10.40 -0.31
N ALA A 96 -27.75 9.21 -0.01
CA ALA A 96 -26.65 9.06 0.95
C ALA A 96 -25.42 9.87 0.53
N ARG A 97 -24.99 9.72 -0.73
CA ARG A 97 -23.82 10.43 -1.29
C ARG A 97 -24.02 11.95 -1.30
N ARG A 98 -25.22 12.41 -1.64
CA ARG A 98 -25.58 13.83 -1.66
C ARG A 98 -25.66 14.46 -0.28
N ASN A 99 -25.75 13.69 0.80
CA ASN A 99 -25.94 14.22 2.14
C ASN A 99 -24.79 13.85 3.11
N VAL A 100 -23.64 13.44 2.59
CA VAL A 100 -22.45 13.20 3.43
C VAL A 100 -22.04 14.45 4.20
N GLU A 101 -21.58 14.22 5.43
CA GLU A 101 -20.91 15.20 6.28
C GLU A 101 -19.56 14.59 6.72
N PRO A 102 -18.42 15.27 6.49
CA PRO A 102 -18.28 16.55 5.81
C PRO A 102 -18.67 16.53 4.32
N PRO A 103 -19.00 17.69 3.70
CA PRO A 103 -19.33 17.73 2.28
C PRO A 103 -18.18 17.23 1.40
N ALA A 104 -18.52 16.60 0.28
CA ALA A 104 -17.56 15.99 -0.63
C ALA A 104 -17.46 16.76 -1.94
N THR A 105 -16.24 16.83 -2.47
CA THR A 105 -15.96 17.45 -3.78
C THR A 105 -16.26 16.51 -4.94
N ASP A 106 -15.95 15.21 -4.79
CA ASP A 106 -15.73 14.24 -5.88
C ASP A 106 -16.69 13.06 -5.88
N LEU A 107 -17.81 13.14 -5.14
CA LEU A 107 -18.84 12.12 -5.20
C LEU A 107 -19.65 12.24 -6.49
N THR A 108 -19.71 11.12 -7.21
CA THR A 108 -20.46 11.00 -8.46
C THR A 108 -21.86 10.41 -8.25
N VAL A 109 -22.78 10.69 -9.17
CA VAL A 109 -24.05 9.96 -9.27
C VAL A 109 -23.75 8.50 -9.58
N LEU A 110 -24.24 7.58 -8.75
CA LEU A 110 -24.23 6.15 -9.04
C LEU A 110 -25.30 5.83 -10.07
N VAL A 111 -24.92 5.02 -11.06
CA VAL A 111 -25.78 4.56 -12.14
C VAL A 111 -25.97 3.06 -12.06
N TRP A 112 -27.18 2.58 -12.36
CA TRP A 112 -27.47 1.15 -12.38
C TRP A 112 -26.69 0.44 -13.49
N ASN A 113 -26.15 -0.74 -13.18
CA ASN A 113 -25.49 -1.61 -14.15
C ASN A 113 -26.09 -3.02 -14.09
N GLU A 114 -26.63 -3.49 -15.22
CA GLU A 114 -27.30 -4.78 -15.30
C GLU A 114 -26.36 -5.96 -15.05
N LYS A 115 -25.10 -5.87 -15.48
CA LYS A 115 -24.13 -6.96 -15.28
C LYS A 115 -23.73 -7.12 -13.82
N LEU A 116 -23.57 -6.02 -13.09
CA LEU A 116 -23.38 -6.08 -11.64
C LEU A 116 -24.60 -6.71 -10.95
N ALA A 117 -25.81 -6.39 -11.41
CA ALA A 117 -27.07 -6.92 -10.89
C ALA A 117 -27.23 -8.43 -11.16
N GLU A 118 -26.93 -8.88 -12.38
CA GLU A 118 -26.92 -10.31 -12.76
C GLU A 118 -26.03 -11.12 -11.80
N VAL A 119 -24.80 -10.65 -11.57
CA VAL A 119 -23.85 -11.30 -10.66
C VAL A 119 -24.34 -11.26 -9.21
N ALA A 120 -24.86 -10.11 -8.76
CA ALA A 120 -25.38 -9.95 -7.39
C ALA A 120 -26.58 -10.87 -7.11
N GLU A 121 -27.50 -10.99 -8.07
CA GLU A 121 -28.67 -11.87 -7.96
C GLU A 121 -28.24 -13.33 -7.94
N LYS A 122 -27.27 -13.71 -8.78
CA LYS A 122 -26.72 -15.05 -8.79
C LYS A 122 -26.11 -15.43 -7.44
N TRP A 123 -25.43 -14.49 -6.78
CA TRP A 123 -24.94 -14.70 -5.42
C TRP A 123 -26.08 -14.81 -4.39
N ALA A 124 -27.08 -13.93 -4.45
CA ALA A 124 -28.25 -14.00 -3.56
C ALA A 124 -28.95 -15.36 -3.64
N LYS A 125 -29.03 -15.94 -4.86
CA LYS A 125 -29.61 -17.28 -5.11
C LYS A 125 -28.82 -18.44 -4.52
N GLN A 126 -27.64 -18.21 -3.95
CA GLN A 126 -26.89 -19.27 -3.25
C GLN A 126 -27.43 -19.54 -1.85
N CYS A 127 -28.24 -18.62 -1.29
CA CYS A 127 -28.79 -18.72 0.06
C CYS A 127 -27.70 -19.00 1.10
N GLN A 128 -26.61 -18.23 1.02
CA GLN A 128 -25.46 -18.29 1.90
C GLN A 128 -25.13 -16.87 2.36
N PHE A 129 -25.09 -16.66 3.67
CA PHE A 129 -24.72 -15.36 4.23
C PHE A 129 -23.22 -15.13 4.10
N GLY A 130 -22.85 -13.97 3.55
CA GLY A 130 -21.47 -13.57 3.33
C GLY A 130 -21.24 -13.04 1.93
N HIS A 131 -19.96 -13.00 1.53
CA HIS A 131 -19.52 -12.48 0.25
C HIS A 131 -19.07 -13.59 -0.69
N ASP A 132 -19.28 -13.39 -1.99
CA ASP A 132 -18.71 -14.26 -3.00
C ASP A 132 -17.22 -13.98 -3.25
N ASN A 133 -16.52 -15.02 -3.72
CA ASN A 133 -15.09 -14.96 -3.98
C ASN A 133 -14.77 -14.30 -5.34
N GLU A 134 -15.61 -14.50 -6.36
CA GLU A 134 -15.32 -14.10 -7.74
C GLU A 134 -16.57 -13.48 -8.41
N LYS A 135 -16.63 -12.15 -8.32
CA LYS A 135 -17.73 -11.26 -8.77
C LYS A 135 -17.31 -10.29 -9.87
N SER A 136 -16.18 -10.54 -10.52
CA SER A 136 -15.67 -9.63 -11.55
C SER A 136 -16.61 -9.61 -12.76
N VAL A 137 -16.90 -8.40 -13.26
CA VAL A 137 -17.67 -8.26 -14.50
C VAL A 137 -16.69 -8.04 -15.66
N PRO A 138 -16.66 -8.93 -16.68
CA PRO A 138 -15.90 -8.71 -17.90
C PRO A 138 -16.15 -7.32 -18.48
N GLY A 139 -15.08 -6.63 -18.86
CA GLY A 139 -15.16 -5.28 -19.42
C GLY A 139 -15.05 -4.14 -18.40
N LEU A 140 -15.49 -4.29 -17.14
CA LEU A 140 -15.38 -3.18 -16.17
C LEU A 140 -13.94 -2.93 -15.69
N LYS A 141 -13.08 -3.97 -15.73
CA LYS A 141 -11.64 -3.92 -15.35
C LYS A 141 -11.33 -3.20 -14.02
N VAL A 142 -12.28 -3.20 -13.10
CA VAL A 142 -12.13 -2.70 -11.73
C VAL A 142 -12.51 -3.79 -10.74
N ARG A 143 -11.97 -3.70 -9.52
CA ARG A 143 -12.41 -4.58 -8.42
C ARG A 143 -13.84 -4.25 -8.04
N VAL A 144 -14.69 -5.27 -7.96
CA VAL A 144 -16.11 -5.11 -7.61
C VAL A 144 -16.26 -5.24 -6.09
N GLY A 145 -16.83 -4.21 -5.45
CA GLY A 145 -17.22 -4.23 -4.03
C GLY A 145 -18.58 -4.88 -3.84
N GLN A 146 -18.93 -5.22 -2.59
CA GLN A 146 -20.22 -5.85 -2.31
C GLN A 146 -20.73 -5.52 -0.92
N ASN A 147 -22.00 -5.14 -0.83
CA ASN A 147 -22.75 -5.07 0.43
C ASN A 147 -23.80 -6.19 0.44
N VAL A 148 -24.03 -6.77 1.62
CA VAL A 148 -25.03 -7.82 1.81
C VAL A 148 -25.92 -7.49 3.00
N ALA A 149 -27.19 -7.86 2.93
CA ALA A 149 -28.13 -7.76 4.03
C ALA A 149 -29.07 -8.97 4.06
N VAL A 150 -29.47 -9.34 5.27
CA VAL A 150 -30.40 -10.45 5.53
C VAL A 150 -31.51 -10.03 6.49
N GLY A 151 -32.65 -10.71 6.40
CA GLY A 151 -33.77 -10.52 7.35
C GLY A 151 -34.49 -9.18 7.25
N GLN A 152 -34.19 -8.36 6.23
CA GLN A 152 -34.83 -7.06 6.03
C GLN A 152 -36.14 -7.21 5.26
N ASP A 153 -37.13 -6.38 5.58
CA ASP A 153 -38.46 -6.50 4.96
C ASP A 153 -38.49 -6.02 3.50
N SER A 154 -37.64 -5.03 3.16
CA SER A 154 -37.58 -4.39 1.85
C SER A 154 -36.18 -3.84 1.53
N TRP A 155 -35.94 -3.52 0.25
CA TRP A 155 -34.74 -2.80 -0.20
C TRP A 155 -34.50 -1.50 0.56
N GLN A 156 -35.57 -0.75 0.86
CA GLN A 156 -35.46 0.47 1.67
C GLN A 156 -34.82 0.23 3.03
N LYS A 157 -35.26 -0.81 3.76
CA LYS A 157 -34.69 -1.12 5.07
C LYS A 157 -33.27 -1.68 4.97
N ALA A 158 -32.99 -2.49 3.94
CA ALA A 158 -31.64 -3.02 3.71
C ALA A 158 -30.62 -1.90 3.45
N ILE A 159 -30.93 -0.98 2.54
CA ILE A 159 -30.04 0.14 2.21
C ILE A 159 -29.96 1.14 3.36
N GLN A 160 -31.06 1.42 4.05
CA GLN A 160 -31.02 2.25 5.25
C GLN A 160 -30.14 1.64 6.35
N GLY A 161 -30.17 0.30 6.51
CA GLY A 161 -29.31 -0.40 7.46
C GLY A 161 -27.82 -0.22 7.15
N TRP A 162 -27.43 -0.33 5.87
CA TRP A 162 -26.07 -0.02 5.43
C TRP A 162 -25.70 1.45 5.65
N HIS A 163 -26.60 2.37 5.31
CA HIS A 163 -26.37 3.81 5.49
C HIS A 163 -26.26 4.21 6.96
N ASP A 164 -27.04 3.60 7.85
CA ASP A 164 -27.11 3.94 9.27
C ASP A 164 -25.79 3.75 10.02
N GLU A 165 -24.84 3.01 9.46
CA GLU A 165 -23.46 2.93 9.97
C GLU A 165 -22.75 4.30 9.98
N VAL A 166 -23.24 5.29 9.23
CA VAL A 166 -22.79 6.70 9.32
C VAL A 166 -22.83 7.24 10.76
N LYS A 167 -23.72 6.70 11.61
CA LYS A 167 -23.86 7.09 13.02
C LYS A 167 -22.63 6.71 13.85
N LEU A 168 -21.87 5.71 13.40
CA LEU A 168 -20.63 5.26 14.03
C LEU A 168 -19.42 5.88 13.34
N TYR A 169 -19.52 6.18 12.04
CA TYR A 169 -18.40 6.64 11.24
C TYR A 169 -17.87 8.04 11.65
N THR A 170 -16.54 8.15 11.75
CA THR A 170 -15.83 9.43 11.94
C THR A 170 -14.88 9.67 10.78
N PHE A 171 -15.11 10.74 10.00
CA PHE A 171 -14.29 11.07 8.82
C PHE A 171 -12.83 11.32 9.18
N GLY A 172 -11.92 10.70 8.42
CA GLY A 172 -10.47 10.86 8.54
C GLY A 172 -9.85 10.26 9.80
N THR A 173 -10.59 9.40 10.51
CA THR A 173 -10.13 8.74 11.73
C THR A 173 -10.16 7.24 11.54
N ASP A 174 -9.05 6.58 11.86
CA ASP A 174 -8.93 5.12 11.87
C ASP A 174 -10.06 4.52 12.75
N PRO A 175 -10.94 3.67 12.19
CA PRO A 175 -12.05 3.08 12.94
C PRO A 175 -11.62 2.30 14.17
N ASP A 176 -10.44 1.69 14.17
CA ASP A 176 -9.98 0.89 15.32
C ASP A 176 -9.70 1.77 16.54
N SER A 177 -9.41 3.06 16.33
CA SER A 177 -9.14 4.01 17.41
C SER A 177 -10.37 4.39 18.25
N TYR A 178 -11.59 4.26 17.71
CA TYR A 178 -12.83 4.64 18.39
C TYR A 178 -13.90 3.54 18.43
N LEU A 179 -13.77 2.47 17.63
CA LEU A 179 -14.67 1.31 17.63
C LEU A 179 -14.02 0.02 18.17
N GLY A 180 -12.72 0.07 18.48
CA GLY A 180 -11.90 -1.07 18.89
C GLY A 180 -11.44 -1.92 17.70
N VAL A 181 -10.71 -3.00 17.98
CA VAL A 181 -10.23 -3.96 16.97
C VAL A 181 -11.37 -4.39 16.05
N ASP A 182 -11.09 -4.44 14.74
CA ASP A 182 -12.07 -4.72 13.68
C ASP A 182 -13.21 -3.70 13.60
N GLY A 183 -12.92 -2.46 13.99
CA GLY A 183 -13.87 -1.35 13.98
C GLY A 183 -14.43 -1.09 12.58
N TRP A 184 -13.62 -1.34 11.55
CA TRP A 184 -14.00 -1.22 10.14
C TRP A 184 -15.27 -2.01 9.78
N MET A 185 -15.50 -3.18 10.40
CA MET A 185 -16.66 -4.03 10.10
C MET A 185 -17.99 -3.35 10.41
N LYS A 186 -17.98 -2.36 11.32
CA LYS A 186 -19.18 -1.62 11.75
C LYS A 186 -19.51 -0.42 10.85
N ILE A 187 -18.63 -0.08 9.91
CA ILE A 187 -18.74 1.09 9.01
C ILE A 187 -18.56 0.73 7.52
N ALA A 188 -18.29 -0.55 7.23
CA ALA A 188 -17.88 -1.01 5.91
C ALA A 188 -18.98 -0.84 4.85
N HIS A 189 -20.26 -1.02 5.22
CA HIS A 189 -21.33 -0.88 4.25
C HIS A 189 -21.57 0.59 3.89
N TYR A 190 -21.56 1.49 4.87
CA TYR A 190 -21.69 2.93 4.63
C TYR A 190 -20.55 3.47 3.77
N THR A 191 -19.30 3.14 4.12
CA THR A 191 -18.12 3.59 3.37
C THR A 191 -18.14 3.13 1.91
N GLN A 192 -18.65 1.93 1.60
CA GLN A 192 -18.87 1.49 0.20
C GLN A 192 -19.85 2.39 -0.54
N MET A 193 -20.98 2.74 0.11
CA MET A 193 -22.00 3.58 -0.51
C MET A 193 -21.47 4.97 -0.87
N VAL A 194 -20.56 5.51 -0.04
CA VAL A 194 -19.97 6.84 -0.20
C VAL A 194 -18.53 6.82 -0.72
N GLN A 195 -18.11 5.72 -1.35
CA GLN A 195 -16.79 5.64 -1.97
C GLN A 195 -16.75 6.45 -3.27
N LYS A 196 -15.76 7.34 -3.42
CA LYS A 196 -15.60 8.22 -4.60
C LYS A 196 -15.32 7.49 -5.90
N SER A 197 -14.59 6.37 -5.84
CA SER A 197 -14.24 5.53 -7.00
C SER A 197 -15.37 4.61 -7.45
N THR A 198 -16.51 4.64 -6.75
CA THR A 198 -17.71 3.91 -7.13
C THR A 198 -18.58 4.79 -8.02
N HIS A 199 -18.88 4.28 -9.22
CA HIS A 199 -19.68 4.94 -10.25
C HIS A 199 -20.90 4.11 -10.67
N LEU A 200 -20.82 2.79 -10.52
CA LEU A 200 -21.89 1.88 -10.89
C LEU A 200 -22.31 1.01 -9.71
N VAL A 201 -23.60 0.69 -9.65
CA VAL A 201 -24.20 -0.25 -8.71
C VAL A 201 -25.13 -1.19 -9.44
N GLY A 202 -25.15 -2.46 -9.06
CA GLY A 202 -26.16 -3.41 -9.52
C GLY A 202 -26.47 -4.39 -8.40
N CYS A 203 -27.74 -4.66 -8.18
CA CYS A 203 -28.19 -5.39 -7.01
C CYS A 203 -29.08 -6.58 -7.39
N GLY A 204 -29.11 -7.56 -6.50
CA GLY A 204 -29.87 -8.78 -6.65
C GLY A 204 -30.53 -9.20 -5.35
N PHE A 205 -31.65 -9.90 -5.49
CA PHE A 205 -32.47 -10.35 -4.38
C PHE A 205 -32.84 -11.82 -4.55
N ALA A 206 -32.90 -12.54 -3.43
CA ALA A 206 -33.49 -13.86 -3.36
C ALA A 206 -34.23 -14.07 -2.02
N PHE A 207 -35.36 -14.76 -2.08
CA PHE A 207 -36.06 -15.31 -0.93
C PHE A 207 -35.81 -16.81 -0.83
N CYS A 208 -35.05 -17.17 0.20
CA CYS A 208 -34.58 -18.51 0.50
C CYS A 208 -35.48 -19.14 1.57
N LYS A 209 -36.33 -20.09 1.16
CA LYS A 209 -37.23 -20.79 2.08
C LYS A 209 -36.42 -21.65 3.06
N GLU A 210 -36.91 -21.79 4.29
CA GLU A 210 -36.29 -22.61 5.36
C GLU A 210 -34.87 -22.19 5.75
N ASP A 211 -34.43 -21.02 5.31
CA ASP A 211 -33.21 -20.38 5.78
C ASP A 211 -33.56 -19.47 6.98
N TYR A 212 -32.72 -19.48 8.01
CA TYR A 212 -32.86 -18.63 9.21
C TYR A 212 -32.96 -17.14 8.84
N TYR A 213 -32.31 -16.76 7.74
CA TYR A 213 -32.21 -15.39 7.27
C TYR A 213 -33.27 -14.98 6.23
N GLY A 214 -33.89 -15.95 5.55
CA GLY A 214 -35.02 -15.77 4.64
C GLY A 214 -34.75 -14.91 3.39
N LYS A 215 -34.72 -13.59 3.55
CA LYS A 215 -34.55 -12.60 2.47
C LYS A 215 -33.10 -12.15 2.37
N TYR A 216 -32.51 -12.28 1.19
CA TYR A 216 -31.12 -11.93 0.90
C TYR A 216 -31.05 -10.78 -0.10
N TYR A 217 -30.33 -9.73 0.26
CA TYR A 217 -30.10 -8.53 -0.54
C TYR A 217 -28.61 -8.39 -0.79
N VAL A 218 -28.21 -8.27 -2.05
CA VAL A 218 -26.82 -8.13 -2.45
C VAL A 218 -26.70 -6.96 -3.40
N CYS A 219 -25.78 -6.03 -3.15
CA CYS A 219 -25.41 -4.98 -4.10
C CYS A 219 -23.93 -5.09 -4.42
N ASN A 220 -23.61 -5.13 -5.72
CA ASN A 220 -22.26 -5.09 -6.24
C ASN A 220 -21.94 -3.67 -6.75
N TYR A 221 -20.71 -3.21 -6.51
CA TYR A 221 -20.28 -1.84 -6.76
C TYR A 221 -19.03 -1.82 -7.64
N ALA A 222 -19.02 -1.01 -8.69
CA ALA A 222 -17.82 -0.75 -9.48
C ALA A 222 -17.35 0.70 -9.26
N ALA A 223 -16.25 0.95 -8.54
CA ALA A 223 -15.33 0.01 -7.89
C ALA A 223 -15.63 -0.29 -6.40
N GLN A 224 -14.92 -1.27 -5.84
CA GLN A 224 -14.79 -1.54 -4.41
C GLN A 224 -14.22 -0.33 -3.64
N GLN A 225 -14.61 -0.19 -2.37
CA GLN A 225 -13.93 0.72 -1.44
C GLN A 225 -12.44 0.39 -1.24
N THR A 226 -11.63 1.43 -1.17
CA THR A 226 -10.17 1.31 -0.97
C THR A 226 -9.65 2.08 0.22
N ASP A 227 -10.44 3.01 0.75
CA ASP A 227 -10.06 3.89 1.86
C ASP A 227 -11.28 4.06 2.76
N LEU A 228 -11.16 3.57 3.99
CA LEU A 228 -12.22 3.65 5.00
C LEU A 228 -12.19 4.99 5.73
N ASP A 229 -10.99 5.56 5.90
CA ASP A 229 -10.79 6.80 6.64
C ASP A 229 -11.28 7.99 5.79
N TYR A 230 -10.98 7.96 4.49
CA TYR A 230 -11.31 8.99 3.51
C TYR A 230 -12.00 8.39 2.27
N PRO A 231 -13.26 7.93 2.37
CA PRO A 231 -13.99 7.35 1.25
C PRO A 231 -14.26 8.37 0.14
N TYR A 232 -14.18 9.66 0.45
CA TYR A 232 -14.32 10.79 -0.48
C TYR A 232 -13.40 11.96 -0.09
N THR A 233 -13.22 12.92 -0.99
CA THR A 233 -12.43 14.12 -0.72
C THR A 233 -13.31 15.24 -0.16
N LYS A 234 -13.06 15.60 1.10
CA LYS A 234 -13.71 16.72 1.80
C LYS A 234 -13.54 18.04 1.06
N GLY A 235 -14.62 18.80 0.92
CA GLY A 235 -14.63 20.16 0.38
C GLY A 235 -16.00 20.57 -0.15
N GLU A 236 -16.09 21.73 -0.79
CA GLU A 236 -17.35 22.23 -1.33
C GLU A 236 -17.92 21.28 -2.39
N ARG A 237 -19.23 21.02 -2.30
CA ARG A 237 -19.95 20.13 -3.21
C ARG A 237 -19.73 20.57 -4.65
N CYS A 238 -19.42 19.61 -5.53
CA CYS A 238 -19.17 19.84 -6.95
C CYS A 238 -18.03 20.80 -7.30
N SER A 239 -17.15 21.17 -6.37
CA SER A 239 -16.03 22.09 -6.67
C SER A 239 -15.07 21.58 -7.75
N VAL A 240 -14.98 20.26 -7.95
CA VAL A 240 -14.17 19.63 -9.02
C VAL A 240 -14.96 19.34 -10.31
N CYS A 241 -16.28 19.61 -10.32
CA CYS A 241 -17.17 19.30 -11.44
C CYS A 241 -18.28 20.35 -11.66
N PRO A 242 -17.97 21.66 -11.67
CA PRO A 242 -18.99 22.71 -11.72
C PRO A 242 -19.90 22.64 -12.97
N LYS A 243 -19.44 22.08 -14.09
CA LYS A 243 -20.22 21.98 -15.33
C LYS A 243 -21.16 20.78 -15.40
N THR A 244 -20.89 19.75 -14.61
CA THR A 244 -21.56 18.45 -14.64
C THR A 244 -22.21 18.14 -13.28
N CYS A 245 -22.31 19.16 -12.42
CA CYS A 245 -22.96 19.06 -11.13
C CYS A 245 -24.48 18.90 -11.29
N HIS A 246 -25.02 17.85 -10.70
CA HIS A 246 -26.46 17.66 -10.57
C HIS A 246 -26.80 17.47 -9.09
N ASP A 247 -27.41 18.52 -8.51
CA ASP A 247 -27.94 18.53 -7.14
C ASP A 247 -26.85 18.29 -6.05
N GLY A 248 -25.59 18.61 -6.33
CA GLY A 248 -24.48 18.42 -5.38
C GLY A 248 -23.70 17.10 -5.53
N LEU A 249 -23.89 16.38 -6.64
CA LEU A 249 -23.06 15.26 -7.09
C LEU A 249 -22.55 15.53 -8.51
N CYS A 250 -21.37 15.01 -8.85
CA CYS A 250 -20.86 15.03 -10.22
C CYS A 250 -21.59 13.97 -11.07
N ASP A 251 -22.13 14.33 -12.23
CA ASP A 251 -22.84 13.40 -13.10
C ASP A 251 -22.12 13.20 -14.43
N CYS A 252 -21.47 12.04 -14.55
CA CYS A 252 -20.82 11.58 -15.77
C CYS A 252 -21.45 10.30 -16.33
N GLY A 253 -22.72 10.02 -15.98
CA GLY A 253 -23.44 8.86 -16.52
C GLY A 253 -22.82 7.51 -16.19
N GLY A 254 -22.09 7.41 -15.07
CA GLY A 254 -21.44 6.15 -14.65
C GLY A 254 -20.17 5.79 -15.43
N LEU A 255 -19.56 6.76 -16.14
CA LEU A 255 -18.31 6.54 -16.89
C LEU A 255 -17.17 6.06 -15.96
N ILE A 256 -16.58 4.92 -16.28
CA ILE A 256 -15.39 4.37 -15.63
C ILE A 256 -14.23 4.40 -16.63
N CYS A 257 -13.13 5.07 -16.27
CA CYS A 257 -11.92 5.06 -17.09
C CYS A 257 -11.11 3.78 -16.84
N GLN A 258 -11.04 2.91 -17.84
CA GLN A 258 -10.29 1.66 -17.81
C GLN A 258 -8.77 1.90 -17.90
N ASN A 259 -8.00 0.83 -17.68
CA ASN A 259 -6.55 0.79 -17.93
C ASN A 259 -5.75 1.95 -17.28
N ARG A 260 -6.12 2.33 -16.04
CA ARG A 260 -5.53 3.46 -15.29
C ARG A 260 -5.82 4.85 -15.90
N GLY A 261 -6.84 4.97 -16.73
CA GLY A 261 -7.37 6.26 -17.17
C GLY A 261 -7.86 7.09 -16.00
N THR A 262 -7.74 8.42 -16.13
CA THR A 262 -8.23 9.38 -15.13
C THR A 262 -9.47 10.07 -15.65
N LEU A 263 -10.55 10.07 -14.88
CA LEU A 263 -11.78 10.79 -15.22
C LEU A 263 -11.61 12.27 -14.89
N ASP A 264 -11.76 13.14 -15.89
CA ASP A 264 -12.05 14.54 -15.65
C ASP A 264 -13.56 14.67 -15.40
N MET A 265 -13.95 14.89 -14.14
CA MET A 265 -15.36 14.98 -13.76
C MET A 265 -16.03 16.25 -14.29
N ASN A 266 -15.28 17.30 -14.60
CA ASN A 266 -15.86 18.56 -15.09
C ASN A 266 -16.22 18.50 -16.58
N THR A 267 -15.55 17.64 -17.34
CA THR A 267 -15.85 17.42 -18.78
C THR A 267 -16.43 16.04 -19.07
N CYS A 268 -16.44 15.14 -18.10
CA CYS A 268 -16.81 13.73 -18.23
C CYS A 268 -16.04 13.02 -19.34
N THR A 269 -14.74 13.26 -19.40
CA THR A 269 -13.83 12.63 -20.38
C THR A 269 -12.73 11.87 -19.67
N CYS A 270 -12.41 10.69 -20.16
CA CYS A 270 -11.25 9.94 -19.68
C CYS A 270 -9.96 10.42 -20.35
N LYS A 271 -8.98 10.78 -19.52
CA LYS A 271 -7.60 10.94 -19.94
C LYS A 271 -6.93 9.56 -19.98
N CYS A 272 -6.73 9.04 -21.17
CA CYS A 272 -6.14 7.71 -21.37
C CYS A 272 -4.61 7.73 -21.26
N PRO A 273 -4.00 6.80 -20.51
CA PRO A 273 -2.57 6.70 -20.40
C PRO A 273 -1.99 6.01 -21.64
N GLY A 274 -0.84 6.50 -22.11
CA GLY A 274 0.03 5.82 -23.07
C GLY A 274 -0.69 5.31 -24.32
N LEU A 275 -0.91 4.00 -24.36
CA LEU A 275 -1.33 3.21 -25.52
C LEU A 275 -2.84 2.93 -25.58
N TYR A 276 -3.64 3.59 -24.74
CA TYR A 276 -5.08 3.39 -24.70
C TYR A 276 -5.84 4.57 -25.29
N LYS A 277 -6.99 4.29 -25.89
CA LYS A 277 -7.91 5.27 -26.49
C LYS A 277 -9.36 4.85 -26.27
N GLY A 278 -10.28 5.63 -26.84
CA GLY A 278 -11.72 5.44 -26.68
C GLY A 278 -12.27 6.28 -25.54
N VAL A 279 -13.59 6.30 -25.42
CA VAL A 279 -14.31 7.15 -24.44
C VAL A 279 -13.96 6.77 -23.00
N ASP A 280 -13.69 5.50 -22.77
CA ASP A 280 -13.41 4.90 -21.46
C ASP A 280 -11.98 4.33 -21.35
N CYS A 281 -11.10 4.61 -22.32
CA CYS A 281 -9.76 4.03 -22.41
C CYS A 281 -9.72 2.50 -22.54
N GLY A 282 -10.82 1.85 -22.94
CA GLY A 282 -10.91 0.39 -23.07
C GLY A 282 -10.15 -0.17 -24.28
N GLU A 283 -9.91 0.65 -25.31
CA GLU A 283 -9.29 0.26 -26.57
C GLU A 283 -7.78 0.50 -26.57
N LEU A 284 -7.01 -0.39 -27.23
CA LEU A 284 -5.61 -0.13 -27.55
C LEU A 284 -5.50 0.79 -28.77
N ILE A 285 -4.50 1.66 -28.80
CA ILE A 285 -4.11 2.37 -30.01
C ILE A 285 -3.61 1.34 -31.05
N PRO A 286 -3.84 1.56 -32.35
CA PRO A 286 -3.46 0.62 -33.41
C PRO A 286 -2.00 0.17 -33.33
N GLU A 287 -1.10 1.08 -32.96
CA GLU A 287 0.34 0.88 -32.88
C GLU A 287 0.76 -0.01 -31.69
N ALA A 288 -0.09 -0.13 -30.66
CA ALA A 288 0.13 -1.05 -29.54
C ALA A 288 -0.46 -2.44 -29.83
N ALA A 289 -1.56 -2.49 -30.58
CA ALA A 289 -2.15 -3.75 -31.03
C ALA A 289 -1.17 -4.54 -31.92
N THR A 290 -0.35 -3.86 -32.73
CA THR A 290 0.70 -4.49 -33.55
C THR A 290 1.79 -5.19 -32.72
N CYS A 291 2.03 -4.75 -31.49
CA CYS A 291 2.96 -5.39 -30.55
C CYS A 291 2.29 -6.45 -29.66
N GLY A 292 1.18 -7.05 -30.11
CA GLY A 292 0.47 -8.10 -29.37
C GLY A 292 -0.14 -7.62 -28.06
N GLY A 293 -0.40 -6.31 -27.92
CA GLY A 293 -0.93 -5.73 -26.69
C GLY A 293 0.08 -5.61 -25.55
N LYS A 294 1.40 -5.60 -25.85
CA LYS A 294 2.44 -5.36 -24.86
C LYS A 294 2.27 -3.97 -24.21
N VAL A 295 2.25 -3.93 -22.87
CA VAL A 295 2.06 -2.71 -22.07
C VAL A 295 3.29 -2.46 -21.23
N CYS A 296 3.81 -1.24 -21.24
CA CYS A 296 4.91 -0.83 -20.37
C CYS A 296 4.36 -0.23 -19.07
N GLU A 297 4.88 -0.68 -17.93
CA GLU A 297 4.54 -0.22 -16.60
C GLU A 297 5.35 1.01 -16.19
N ASN A 298 4.96 1.64 -15.07
CA ASN A 298 5.74 2.68 -14.39
C ASN A 298 6.20 3.86 -15.27
N GLY A 299 5.38 4.26 -16.24
CA GLY A 299 5.68 5.37 -17.16
C GLY A 299 6.65 5.01 -18.29
N GLY A 300 6.97 3.73 -18.49
CA GLY A 300 7.72 3.26 -19.64
C GLY A 300 6.98 3.53 -20.96
N GLN A 301 7.73 3.83 -22.02
CA GLN A 301 7.18 4.10 -23.35
C GLN A 301 7.43 2.90 -24.27
N LEU A 302 6.39 2.37 -24.90
CA LEU A 302 6.55 1.32 -25.90
C LEU A 302 7.11 1.91 -27.20
N ASP A 303 8.27 1.42 -27.62
CA ASP A 303 8.72 1.60 -28.99
C ASP A 303 7.98 0.62 -29.89
N VAL A 304 7.08 1.16 -30.71
CA VAL A 304 6.18 0.39 -31.57
C VAL A 304 6.89 -0.29 -32.75
N ASN A 305 8.13 0.10 -33.06
CA ASN A 305 8.91 -0.55 -34.12
C ASN A 305 9.65 -1.77 -33.62
N THR A 306 10.15 -1.72 -32.38
CA THR A 306 10.92 -2.81 -31.76
C THR A 306 10.09 -3.66 -30.79
N CYS A 307 8.88 -3.19 -30.46
CA CYS A 307 8.03 -3.72 -29.40
C CYS A 307 8.76 -3.86 -28.05
N ASN A 308 9.68 -2.94 -27.76
CA ASN A 308 10.42 -2.87 -26.50
C ASN A 308 9.96 -1.69 -25.65
N CYS A 309 9.99 -1.87 -24.33
CA CYS A 309 9.64 -0.80 -23.40
C CYS A 309 10.88 0.01 -23.03
N ASN A 310 10.85 1.31 -23.36
CA ASN A 310 11.83 2.29 -22.93
C ASN A 310 11.47 2.73 -21.50
N CYS A 311 12.16 2.17 -20.52
CA CYS A 311 11.86 2.41 -19.12
C CYS A 311 12.41 3.76 -18.65
N GLN A 312 11.55 4.54 -18.00
CA GLN A 312 11.96 5.74 -17.27
C GLN A 312 12.72 5.31 -16.01
N SER A 313 13.81 6.00 -15.69
CA SER A 313 14.53 5.77 -14.42
C SER A 313 13.59 6.03 -13.23
N PRO A 314 13.58 5.18 -12.19
CA PRO A 314 14.48 4.06 -11.91
C PRO A 314 13.95 2.69 -12.36
N PHE A 315 13.06 2.59 -13.34
CA PHE A 315 12.41 1.32 -13.68
C PHE A 315 13.19 0.51 -14.74
N THR A 316 13.13 -0.82 -14.67
CA THR A 316 13.79 -1.77 -15.59
C THR A 316 12.91 -3.02 -15.83
N GLY A 317 13.35 -3.88 -16.75
CA GLY A 317 12.64 -5.10 -17.16
C GLY A 317 11.90 -4.95 -18.49
N ASP A 318 11.46 -6.08 -19.06
CA ASP A 318 10.85 -6.16 -20.41
C ASP A 318 9.63 -5.26 -20.60
N VAL A 319 8.93 -4.95 -19.50
CA VAL A 319 7.79 -4.05 -19.44
C VAL A 319 7.95 -3.00 -18.33
N CYS A 320 9.18 -2.70 -17.89
CA CYS A 320 9.44 -1.70 -16.83
C CYS A 320 8.77 -2.00 -15.49
N GLN A 321 8.47 -3.27 -15.22
CA GLN A 321 7.80 -3.73 -14.01
C GLN A 321 8.69 -3.65 -12.76
N ASN A 322 10.01 -3.68 -12.94
CA ASN A 322 10.95 -3.67 -11.83
C ASN A 322 11.30 -2.23 -11.48
N LYS A 323 11.13 -1.83 -10.22
CA LYS A 323 11.82 -0.66 -9.71
C LYS A 323 13.28 -1.08 -9.50
N ALA A 324 14.19 -0.60 -10.34
CA ALA A 324 15.62 -0.80 -10.10
C ALA A 324 15.90 -0.28 -8.70
N ALA A 325 16.59 -1.10 -7.91
CA ALA A 325 17.00 -0.72 -6.58
C ALA A 325 17.70 0.65 -6.69
N THR A 326 17.26 1.61 -5.88
CA THR A 326 17.86 2.95 -5.85
C THR A 326 19.37 2.76 -5.70
N CYS A 327 20.13 3.26 -6.67
CA CYS A 327 21.59 3.10 -6.72
C CYS A 327 22.11 1.66 -6.98
N GLY A 328 21.36 0.81 -7.69
CA GLY A 328 21.80 -0.53 -8.09
C GLY A 328 21.86 -1.54 -6.95
N GLY A 329 21.11 -1.30 -5.86
CA GLY A 329 21.12 -2.18 -4.67
C GLY A 329 22.29 -1.92 -3.73
N LYS A 330 22.94 -0.74 -3.87
CA LYS A 330 24.02 -0.31 -2.99
C LYS A 330 23.52 -0.18 -1.55
N VAL A 331 24.19 -0.87 -0.63
CA VAL A 331 23.91 -0.82 0.81
C VAL A 331 25.11 -0.17 1.50
N CYS A 332 24.84 0.82 2.36
CA CYS A 332 25.86 1.41 3.21
C CYS A 332 26.01 0.58 4.49
N GLU A 333 27.23 0.16 4.78
CA GLU A 333 27.58 -0.63 5.95
C GLU A 333 27.87 0.28 7.16
N ASN A 334 28.01 -0.32 8.35
CA ASN A 334 28.43 0.37 9.58
C ASN A 334 27.62 1.65 9.95
N GLY A 335 26.32 1.66 9.64
CA GLY A 335 25.44 2.79 9.94
C GLY A 335 25.58 3.99 9.00
N GLY A 336 26.26 3.84 7.86
CA GLY A 336 26.32 4.85 6.82
C GLY A 336 24.93 5.15 6.23
N GLN A 337 24.68 6.41 5.86
CA GLN A 337 23.41 6.82 5.24
C GLN A 337 23.57 6.94 3.73
N LEU A 338 22.71 6.25 2.96
CA LEU A 338 22.70 6.35 1.51
C LEU A 338 22.00 7.65 1.08
N ASP A 339 22.74 8.51 0.38
CA ASP A 339 22.12 9.60 -0.38
C ASP A 339 21.51 9.03 -1.66
N VAL A 340 20.17 9.04 -1.73
CA VAL A 340 19.41 8.47 -2.85
C VAL A 340 19.50 9.28 -4.15
N ASN A 341 19.97 10.53 -4.09
CA ASN A 341 20.11 11.40 -5.26
C ASN A 341 21.51 11.29 -5.87
N THR A 342 22.55 11.15 -5.05
CA THR A 342 23.95 11.04 -5.53
C THR A 342 24.48 9.62 -5.51
N CYS A 343 23.77 8.67 -4.91
CA CYS A 343 24.18 7.26 -4.76
C CYS A 343 25.50 7.05 -4.01
N ASN A 344 25.81 7.96 -3.09
CA ASN A 344 26.99 7.89 -2.23
C ASN A 344 26.60 7.56 -0.79
N CYS A 345 27.44 6.80 -0.10
CA CYS A 345 27.27 6.52 1.30
C CYS A 345 27.94 7.60 2.14
N ASN A 346 27.17 8.30 2.96
CA ASN A 346 27.67 9.23 3.96
C ASN A 346 28.12 8.43 5.18
N CYS A 347 29.43 8.21 5.28
CA CYS A 347 30.03 7.41 6.35
C CYS A 347 30.15 8.21 7.64
N GLN A 348 29.63 7.64 8.73
CA GLN A 348 29.88 8.14 10.08
C GLN A 348 31.30 7.77 10.50
N SER A 349 32.00 8.69 11.17
CA SER A 349 33.34 8.41 11.72
C SER A 349 33.26 7.24 12.72
N PRO A 350 34.20 6.27 12.71
CA PRO A 350 35.45 6.21 11.96
C PRO A 350 35.39 5.40 10.65
N PHE A 351 34.23 5.28 9.99
CA PHE A 351 34.10 4.42 8.80
C PHE A 351 34.39 5.18 7.50
N THR A 352 34.95 4.49 6.51
CA THR A 352 35.34 5.03 5.18
C THR A 352 35.14 3.99 4.07
N GLY A 353 35.36 4.38 2.82
CA GLY A 353 35.14 3.55 1.63
C GLY A 353 33.77 3.77 1.00
N ASP A 354 33.60 3.30 -0.24
CA ASP A 354 32.43 3.60 -1.09
C ASP A 354 31.08 3.15 -0.51
N ASN A 355 31.10 2.17 0.39
CA ASN A 355 29.96 1.64 1.13
C ASN A 355 30.15 1.75 2.66
N CYS A 356 31.10 2.55 3.15
CA CYS A 356 31.46 2.63 4.58
C CYS A 356 31.94 1.31 5.19
N GLN A 357 32.47 0.41 4.36
CA GLN A 357 32.90 -0.93 4.73
C GLN A 357 34.24 -0.96 5.48
N ASN A 358 35.04 0.11 5.36
CA ASN A 358 36.35 0.18 6.00
C ASN A 358 36.24 0.90 7.35
N THR A 359 36.73 0.29 8.41
CA THR A 359 36.98 1.00 9.68
C THR A 359 38.35 1.67 9.60
N LEU A 360 38.43 2.99 9.85
CA LEU A 360 39.72 3.67 9.99
C LEU A 360 40.47 2.99 11.14
N ALA A 361 41.57 2.32 10.83
CA ALA A 361 42.37 1.63 11.83
C ALA A 361 42.85 2.65 12.88
N ALA A 362 42.53 2.39 14.15
CA ALA A 362 43.09 3.12 15.28
C ALA A 362 44.62 3.14 15.14
N CYS A 363 45.20 4.34 15.08
CA CYS A 363 46.56 4.64 14.62
C CYS A 363 47.59 3.58 15.09
N PRO A 364 48.05 2.65 14.24
CA PRO A 364 48.93 1.58 14.70
C PRO A 364 50.34 2.16 14.94
N GLY A 365 50.69 2.33 16.22
CA GLY A 365 52.06 2.60 16.66
C GLY A 365 52.41 4.04 17.06
N ARG A 366 51.44 4.98 17.15
CA ARG A 366 51.73 6.32 17.73
C ARG A 366 51.69 6.26 19.27
N VAL A 367 52.83 6.52 19.90
CA VAL A 367 52.97 6.69 21.36
C VAL A 367 53.27 8.16 21.62
N CYS A 368 52.45 8.81 22.46
CA CYS A 368 52.74 10.17 22.92
C CYS A 368 53.78 10.11 24.04
N GLU A 369 54.88 10.83 23.88
CA GLU A 369 55.97 10.83 24.86
C GLU A 369 55.61 11.72 26.06
N TYR A 370 56.31 11.54 27.19
CA TYR A 370 56.22 12.38 28.39
C TYR A 370 54.78 12.61 28.92
N GLU A 371 53.98 11.53 28.94
CA GLU A 371 52.59 11.53 29.42
C GLU A 371 51.60 12.37 28.60
N GLY A 372 51.92 12.65 27.34
CA GLY A 372 50.94 13.21 26.39
C GLY A 372 49.75 12.25 26.19
N GLN A 373 48.55 12.80 26.00
CA GLN A 373 47.34 12.00 25.75
C GLN A 373 46.96 12.08 24.27
N LEU A 374 46.51 10.97 23.69
CA LEU A 374 45.95 10.98 22.34
C LEU A 374 44.65 11.81 22.33
N GLY A 375 44.59 12.82 21.46
CA GLY A 375 43.44 13.69 21.31
C GLY A 375 42.28 13.06 20.52
N ALA A 376 41.13 13.75 20.52
CA ALA A 376 39.89 13.30 19.87
C ALA A 376 39.86 13.47 18.33
N ASP A 377 40.85 14.16 17.75
CA ASP A 377 41.05 14.31 16.30
C ASP A 377 42.11 13.28 15.86
N PRO A 378 41.90 12.50 14.78
CA PRO A 378 42.54 11.21 14.64
C PRO A 378 44.05 11.42 14.42
N CYS A 379 44.79 11.05 15.47
CA CYS A 379 46.24 10.92 15.57
C CYS A 379 47.06 12.12 16.11
N SER A 380 46.49 13.22 16.65
CA SER A 380 47.33 14.27 17.31
C SER A 380 47.54 14.03 18.82
N CYS A 381 48.76 14.23 19.33
CA CYS A 381 49.02 14.21 20.78
C CYS A 381 48.69 15.55 21.44
N VAL A 382 47.94 15.51 22.53
CA VAL A 382 47.69 16.66 23.40
C VAL A 382 48.79 16.73 24.45
N CYS A 383 49.67 17.71 24.31
CA CYS A 383 50.83 17.89 25.17
C CYS A 383 50.49 18.73 26.40
N LYS A 384 51.10 18.40 27.54
CA LYS A 384 51.14 19.32 28.70
C LYS A 384 51.86 20.60 28.28
N SER A 385 51.48 21.74 28.83
CA SER A 385 51.93 23.10 28.42
C SER A 385 53.44 23.32 28.35
N GLU A 386 54.21 22.48 29.04
CA GLU A 386 55.68 22.49 29.10
C GLU A 386 56.33 21.74 27.92
N TYR A 387 55.52 21.09 27.08
CA TYR A 387 55.93 20.28 25.93
C TYR A 387 55.14 20.66 24.67
N ALA A 388 55.74 20.46 23.50
CA ALA A 388 55.19 20.84 22.20
C ALA A 388 55.61 19.87 21.08
N GLN A 389 55.08 20.12 19.88
CA GLN A 389 55.20 19.32 18.66
C GLN A 389 54.35 18.03 18.63
N ASP A 390 54.34 17.34 17.49
CA ASP A 390 53.35 16.32 17.08
C ASP A 390 53.20 15.13 18.06
N ILE A 391 54.27 14.75 18.78
CA ILE A 391 54.22 13.67 19.79
C ILE A 391 54.71 14.07 21.19
N CYS A 392 54.71 15.37 21.51
CA CYS A 392 55.11 15.93 22.81
C CYS A 392 56.57 15.72 23.22
N GLN A 393 57.42 15.40 22.25
CA GLN A 393 58.83 15.09 22.44
C GLN A 393 59.73 16.29 22.79
N ASN A 394 59.24 17.53 22.67
CA ASN A 394 60.06 18.73 22.74
C ASN A 394 59.56 19.69 23.83
N THR A 395 60.44 20.41 24.51
CA THR A 395 60.09 21.32 25.61
C THR A 395 59.95 22.77 25.15
N THR A 396 58.97 23.50 25.69
CA THR A 396 58.76 24.94 25.46
C THR A 396 59.33 25.73 26.63
N CYS A 397 60.56 26.23 26.51
CA CYS A 397 61.24 26.99 27.57
C CYS A 397 60.57 28.37 27.82
N PRO A 398 60.10 28.69 29.05
CA PRO A 398 59.68 30.04 29.40
C PRO A 398 60.80 30.78 30.14
N GLN A 399 61.45 31.73 29.45
CA GLN A 399 62.37 32.77 29.97
C GLN A 399 63.61 32.36 30.80
N ARG A 400 64.57 33.31 30.92
CA ARG A 400 65.85 33.12 31.61
C ARG A 400 65.68 33.21 33.11
N ASP A 401 66.07 32.18 33.83
CA ASP A 401 66.42 32.33 35.24
C ASP A 401 67.81 32.97 35.32
N GLY A 402 67.91 34.09 36.04
CA GLY A 402 69.16 34.85 36.22
C GLY A 402 70.22 34.08 37.03
N ASP A 403 70.82 34.72 38.03
CA ASP A 403 72.09 34.31 38.65
C ASP A 403 72.09 32.98 39.46
N ARG A 404 71.04 32.15 39.38
CA ARG A 404 70.89 30.89 40.15
C ARG A 404 71.54 29.66 39.51
N CYS A 405 71.92 29.72 38.24
CA CYS A 405 72.49 28.57 37.50
C CYS A 405 73.88 28.03 37.93
N PRO A 406 74.82 28.79 38.55
CA PRO A 406 76.16 28.27 38.86
C PRO A 406 76.21 27.15 39.91
N ALA A 407 75.08 26.85 40.58
CA ALA A 407 75.01 25.87 41.66
C ALA A 407 74.92 24.40 41.20
N TYR A 408 74.73 24.14 39.89
CA TYR A 408 74.55 22.79 39.37
C TYR A 408 75.79 22.27 38.62
N SER A 409 76.19 21.04 38.89
CA SER A 409 77.34 20.41 38.22
C SER A 409 77.00 20.03 36.77
N HIS A 410 78.00 20.07 35.87
CA HIS A 410 77.81 19.75 34.45
C HIS A 410 77.12 18.40 34.23
N LYS A 411 77.47 17.39 35.05
CA LYS A 411 76.89 16.05 35.00
C LYS A 411 75.40 16.04 35.39
N HIS A 412 75.00 16.83 36.40
CA HIS A 412 73.60 17.01 36.77
C HIS A 412 72.83 17.66 35.59
N CYS A 413 73.44 18.63 34.91
CA CYS A 413 72.85 19.31 33.77
C CYS A 413 72.73 18.45 32.50
N THR A 414 73.61 17.46 32.29
CA THR A 414 73.51 16.53 31.15
C THR A 414 72.45 15.46 31.38
N GLN A 415 72.37 14.95 32.61
CA GLN A 415 71.52 13.81 32.96
C GLN A 415 70.02 14.14 32.95
N TYR A 416 69.64 15.35 33.33
CA TYR A 416 68.23 15.74 33.49
C TYR A 416 67.77 16.81 32.50
N ALA A 417 68.52 17.03 31.42
CA ALA A 417 68.29 18.10 30.43
C ALA A 417 66.91 18.07 29.75
N SER A 418 66.24 16.91 29.73
CA SER A 418 64.94 16.68 29.10
C SER A 418 63.79 16.54 30.11
N VAL A 419 64.02 16.78 31.41
CA VAL A 419 63.01 16.66 32.47
C VAL A 419 62.82 18.03 33.16
N PRO A 420 61.90 18.89 32.66
CA PRO A 420 61.75 20.28 33.11
C PRO A 420 61.57 20.46 34.62
N LYS A 421 60.86 19.53 35.28
CA LYS A 421 60.59 19.57 36.72
C LYS A 421 61.79 19.23 37.60
N LEU A 422 62.78 18.52 37.06
CA LEU A 422 63.98 18.09 37.79
C LEU A 422 65.22 18.92 37.40
N CYS A 423 65.15 19.67 36.30
CA CYS A 423 66.20 20.59 35.87
C CYS A 423 65.59 21.94 35.51
N PRO A 424 65.48 22.88 36.48
CA PRO A 424 64.95 24.19 36.20
C PRO A 424 65.98 25.00 35.38
N PHE A 425 65.68 25.17 34.08
CA PHE A 425 66.15 26.22 33.16
C PHE A 425 67.52 26.07 32.46
N LYS A 426 67.47 25.78 31.14
CA LYS A 426 68.60 25.90 30.20
C LYS A 426 68.55 27.21 29.41
N CYS A 427 69.00 28.31 30.02
CA CYS A 427 69.30 29.55 29.30
C CYS A 427 70.82 29.84 29.26
N GLN A 428 71.55 29.12 28.39
CA GLN A 428 72.95 29.37 27.97
C GLN A 428 74.11 29.26 29.02
N ILE A 429 74.07 28.35 29.99
CA ILE A 429 75.20 28.14 30.95
C ILE A 429 75.99 26.83 30.73
N CYS A 430 76.07 26.36 29.49
CA CYS A 430 77.12 25.40 29.13
C CYS A 430 77.81 25.88 27.85
N ARG A 431 78.62 26.94 27.95
CA ARG A 431 79.69 27.16 26.97
C ARG A 431 80.98 26.54 27.51
N LYS A 432 81.30 25.41 26.90
CA LYS A 432 82.46 24.51 27.00
C LYS A 432 82.77 23.95 28.38
#